data_AF-A0A8T4I9J9-F1
#
_entry.id   AF-A0A8T4I9J9-F1
#
_cell.length_a   1.000
_cell.length_b   1.000
_cell.length_c   1.000
_cell.angle_alpha   90.00
_cell.angle_beta   90.00
_cell.angle_gamma   90.00
#
_symmetry.space_group_name_H-M   'P 1'
#
loop_
_entity.id
_entity.type
_entity.pdbx_description
1 polymer ?
#
loop_
_entity_poly.entity_id
_entity_poly.type
_entity_poly.pdbx_seq_one_letter_code
_entity_poly.pdbx_strand_id
1 'polypeptide(L)' 'EKHAHLIDLQLKVFAADRELSAYTGDDPEPRRETMRQAAAAKTHALEDSGLVAEHGWNAAEQGLKQAARAAER' A
#
# COMPACT_ATOMS: atom_id res chain seq x y z
N GLU A 1 -5.46 -10.06 -13.34
CA GLU A 1 -5.76 -8.61 -13.25
C GLU A 1 -5.90 -8.11 -11.80
N LYS A 2 -6.77 -8.69 -10.96
CA LYS A 2 -6.93 -8.26 -9.54
C LYS A 2 -5.64 -8.24 -8.71
N HIS A 3 -4.77 -9.25 -8.86
CA HIS A 3 -3.51 -9.30 -8.09
C HIS A 3 -2.49 -8.24 -8.55
N ALA A 4 -2.44 -7.94 -9.84
CA ALA A 4 -1.60 -6.86 -10.36
C ALA A 4 -2.07 -5.49 -9.82
N HIS A 5 -3.38 -5.27 -9.77
CA HIS A 5 -3.95 -4.06 -9.18
C HIS A 5 -3.60 -3.90 -7.69
N LEU A 6 -3.65 -4.98 -6.90
CA LEU A 6 -3.22 -4.94 -5.50
C LEU A 6 -1.74 -4.57 -5.35
N ILE A 7 -0.88 -5.14 -6.21
CA ILE A 7 0.55 -4.83 -6.25
C ILE A 7 0.75 -3.34 -6.55
N ASP A 8 0.06 -2.78 -7.55
CA ASP A 8 0.14 -1.36 -7.91
C ASP A 8 -0.27 -0.45 -6.74
N LEU A 9 -1.32 -0.81 -6.01
CA LEU A 9 -1.75 -0.07 -4.83
C LEU A 9 -0.71 -0.13 -3.70
N GLN A 10 -0.09 -1.29 -3.48
CA GLN A 10 0.98 -1.42 -2.49
C GLN A 10 2.24 -0.64 -2.89
N LEU A 11 2.55 -0.56 -4.18
CA LEU A 11 3.63 0.28 -4.71
C LEU A 11 3.36 1.77 -4.49
N LYS A 12 2.11 2.22 -4.68
CA LYS A 12 1.71 3.61 -4.36
C LYS A 12 1.87 3.94 -2.88
N VAL A 13 1.56 3.00 -1.99
CA VAL A 13 1.83 3.16 -0.55
C VAL A 13 3.33 3.31 -0.29
N PHE A 14 4.17 2.47 -0.90
CA PHE A 14 5.63 2.60 -0.77
C PHE A 14 6.18 3.92 -1.34
N ALA A 15 5.59 4.43 -2.42
CA ALA A 15 5.98 5.72 -2.98
C ALA A 15 5.60 6.87 -2.04
N ALA A 16 4.35 6.93 -1.58
CA ALA A 16 3.87 7.95 -0.66
C ALA A 16 4.63 7.95 0.69
N ASP A 17 4.96 6.76 1.20
CA ASP A 17 5.78 6.60 2.42
C ASP A 17 7.19 7.15 2.23
N ARG A 18 7.84 6.85 1.08
CA ARG A 18 9.15 7.39 0.73
C ARG A 18 9.12 8.91 0.57
N GLU A 19 8.11 9.44 -0.10
CA GLU A 19 7.94 10.88 -0.29
C GLU A 19 7.72 11.61 1.04
N LEU A 20 6.91 11.04 1.94
CA LEU A 20 6.68 11.58 3.28
C LEU A 20 7.96 11.51 4.13
N SER A 21 8.68 10.40 4.07
CA SER A 21 9.93 10.19 4.84
C SER A 21 11.08 11.08 4.36
N ALA A 22 11.14 11.36 3.06
CA ALA A 22 12.15 12.23 2.46
C ALA A 22 11.84 13.73 2.58
N TYR A 23 10.64 14.09 3.06
CA TYR A 23 10.22 15.48 3.11
C TYR A 23 10.83 16.25 4.28
N THR A 24 11.37 17.43 3.98
CA THR A 24 12.07 18.30 4.94
C THR A 24 11.46 19.71 5.04
N GLY A 25 10.29 19.95 4.44
CA GLY A 25 9.61 21.25 4.50
C GLY A 25 8.70 21.39 5.71
N ASP A 26 8.14 22.59 5.89
CA ASP A 26 7.46 22.98 7.14
C ASP A 26 6.07 22.34 7.33
N ASP A 27 5.35 22.05 6.24
CA ASP A 27 4.03 21.42 6.31
C ASP A 27 4.01 20.02 5.68
N PRO A 28 4.07 18.94 6.48
CA PRO A 28 3.99 17.57 6.00
C PRO A 28 2.56 17.06 5.83
N GLU A 29 1.52 17.79 6.27
CA GLU A 29 0.15 17.27 6.27
C GLU A 29 -0.36 16.86 4.88
N PRO A 30 -0.11 17.60 3.79
CA PRO A 30 -0.52 17.15 2.45
C PRO A 30 0.05 15.79 2.05
N ARG A 31 1.30 15.49 2.46
CA ARG A 31 1.93 14.19 2.18
C ARG A 31 1.40 13.09 3.10
N ARG A 32 1.14 13.41 4.37
CA ARG A 32 0.46 12.47 5.29
C ARG A 32 -0.90 12.09 4.76
N GLU A 33 -1.65 13.06 4.24
CA GLU A 33 -2.96 12.81 3.65
C GLU A 33 -2.86 11.94 2.40
N THR A 34 -1.88 12.20 1.53
CA THR A 34 -1.59 11.34 0.38
C THR A 34 -1.29 9.89 0.80
N MET A 35 -0.48 9.70 1.85
CA MET A 35 -0.17 8.39 2.40
C MET A 35 -1.40 7.70 3.01
N ARG A 36 -2.25 8.44 3.73
CA ARG A 36 -3.51 7.92 4.28
C ARG A 36 -4.44 7.44 3.17
N GLN A 37 -4.59 8.21 2.10
CA GLN A 37 -5.44 7.85 0.96
C GLN A 37 -4.91 6.61 0.22
N ALA A 38 -3.60 6.53 -0.01
CA ALA A 38 -2.98 5.36 -0.61
C ALA A 38 -3.17 4.10 0.25
N ALA A 39 -3.00 4.22 1.57
CA ALA A 39 -3.22 3.13 2.51
C ALA A 39 -4.69 2.69 2.53
N ALA A 40 -5.63 3.64 2.55
CA ALA A 40 -7.06 3.34 2.52
C ALA A 40 -7.48 2.60 1.25
N ALA A 41 -7.02 3.05 0.08
CA ALA A 41 -7.30 2.40 -1.19
C ALA A 41 -6.75 0.96 -1.23
N LYS A 42 -5.51 0.76 -0.74
CA LYS A 42 -4.90 -0.57 -0.63
C LYS A 42 -5.69 -1.49 0.31
N THR A 43 -6.08 -0.98 1.48
CA THR A 43 -6.82 -1.75 2.49
C THR A 43 -8.18 -2.18 1.95
N HIS A 44 -8.94 -1.28 1.34
CA HIS A 44 -10.23 -1.61 0.73
C HIS A 44 -10.10 -2.67 -0.37
N ALA A 45 -9.12 -2.51 -1.28
CA ALA A 45 -8.90 -3.48 -2.33
C ALA A 45 -8.46 -4.85 -1.79
N LEU A 46 -7.69 -4.87 -0.70
CA LEU A 46 -7.24 -6.11 -0.06
C LEU A 46 -8.41 -6.86 0.59
N GLU A 47 -9.34 -6.15 1.23
CA GLU A 47 -10.60 -6.73 1.73
C GLU A 47 -11.44 -7.31 0.58
N ASP A 48 -11.69 -6.51 -0.46
CA ASP A 48 -12.49 -6.89 -1.63
C ASP A 48 -11.92 -8.08 -2.42
N SER A 49 -10.61 -8.31 -2.29
CA SER A 49 -9.95 -9.43 -2.96
C SER A 49 -10.32 -10.79 -2.38
N GLY A 50 -10.89 -10.84 -1.17
CA GLY A 50 -11.17 -12.08 -0.43
C GLY A 50 -9.96 -12.65 0.31
N LEU A 51 -8.73 -12.19 0.02
CA LEU A 51 -7.51 -12.70 0.64
C LEU A 51 -7.48 -12.51 2.16
N VAL A 52 -8.10 -11.45 2.67
CA VAL A 52 -8.26 -11.22 4.11
C VAL A 52 -9.12 -12.30 4.76
N ALA A 53 -10.21 -12.71 4.10
CA ALA A 53 -11.07 -13.77 4.60
C ALA A 53 -10.40 -15.15 4.53
N GLU A 54 -9.59 -15.38 3.50
CA GLU A 54 -8.90 -16.67 3.28
C GLU A 54 -7.67 -16.87 4.18
N HIS A 55 -6.88 -15.82 4.41
CA HIS A 55 -5.57 -15.93 5.06
C HIS A 55 -5.45 -15.12 6.36
N GLY A 56 -6.45 -14.28 6.65
CA GLY A 56 -6.37 -13.30 7.72
C GLY A 56 -5.56 -12.07 7.31
N TRP A 57 -5.84 -10.96 8.00
CA TRP A 57 -5.26 -9.64 7.73
C TRP A 57 -3.74 -9.63 7.62
N ASN A 58 -3.05 -10.19 8.61
CA ASN A 58 -1.60 -10.11 8.69
C ASN A 58 -0.93 -10.87 7.52
N ALA A 59 -1.36 -12.10 7.24
CA ALA A 59 -0.77 -12.91 6.18
C ALA A 59 -1.03 -12.31 4.79
N ALA A 60 -2.26 -11.84 4.54
CA ALA A 60 -2.61 -11.17 3.29
C ALA A 60 -1.77 -9.90 3.08
N GLU A 61 -1.57 -9.09 4.13
CA GLU A 61 -0.77 -7.87 4.04
C GLU A 61 0.72 -8.16 3.80
N GLN A 62 1.29 -9.13 4.53
CA GLN A 62 2.71 -9.50 4.37
C GLN A 62 2.96 -10.10 2.98
N GLY A 63 2.07 -10.96 2.50
CA GLY A 63 2.15 -11.53 1.15
C GLY A 63 2.11 -10.44 0.08
N LEU A 64 1.19 -9.47 0.21
CA LEU A 64 1.12 -8.35 -0.71
C LEU A 64 2.38 -7.46 -0.67
N LYS A 65 2.90 -7.16 0.53
CA LYS A 65 4.16 -6.40 0.67
C LYS A 65 5.33 -7.12 0.00
N GLN A 66 5.46 -8.44 0.17
CA GLN A 66 6.50 -9.23 -0.47
C GLN A 66 6.36 -9.24 -2.00
N ALA A 67 5.14 -9.43 -2.51
CA ALA A 67 4.88 -9.40 -3.95
C ALA A 67 5.21 -8.03 -4.57
N ALA A 68 4.83 -6.94 -3.90
CA ALA A 68 5.18 -5.59 -4.35
C ALA A 68 6.69 -5.35 -4.34
N ARG A 69 7.40 -5.81 -3.30
CA ARG A 69 8.87 -5.72 -3.25
C ARG A 69 9.55 -6.53 -4.35
N ALA A 70 9.01 -7.68 -4.72
CA ALA A 70 9.51 -8.47 -5.82
C ALA A 70 9.30 -7.77 -7.18
N ALA A 71 8.20 -7.02 -7.33
CA ALA A 71 7.91 -6.24 -8.53
C ALA A 71 8.75 -4.95 -8.68
N GLU A 72 9.35 -4.43 -7.60
CA GLU A 72 10.29 -3.28 -7.66
C GLU A 72 11.70 -3.66 -8.17
N ARG A 73 12.01 -4.96 -8.35
CA ARG A 73 13.33 -5.46 -8.79
C ARG A 73 13.39 -5.68 -10.29
#